data_AF-A0A354UA53-F1
#
_entry.id   AF-A0A354UA53-F1
#
_cell.length_a   1.000
_cell.length_b   1.000
_cell.length_c   1.000
_cell.angle_alpha   90.00
_cell.angle_beta   90.00
_cell.angle_gamma   90.00
#
_symmetry.space_group_name_H-M   'P 1'
#
loop_
_entity.id
_entity.type
_entity.pdbx_description
1 polymer ?
#
loop_
_entity_poly.entity_id
_entity_poly.type
_entity_poly.pdbx_seq_one_letter_code
_entity_poly.pdbx_strand_id
1 'polypeptide(L)'
;MKMSPMQKYAMRLLIASGQVRLPDRNAWSQLTSGMAAEQLRRFGGVQAILRDTVLPQRSSSAEESRLPASKSIPFSLEKSELER
;
A
#
# COMPACT_ATOMS: atom_id res chain seq x y z
N MET A 1 -5.10 26.92 0.14
CA MET A 1 -3.85 26.32 -0.38
C MET A 1 -4.11 24.89 -0.84
N LYS A 2 -3.63 24.52 -2.05
CA LYS A 2 -3.69 23.14 -2.54
C LYS A 2 -2.60 22.30 -1.88
N MET A 3 -2.90 21.02 -1.66
CA MET A 3 -1.97 20.03 -1.09
C MET A 3 -0.80 19.78 -2.05
N SER A 4 0.42 19.64 -1.53
CA SER A 4 1.58 19.34 -2.37
C SER A 4 1.51 17.90 -2.92
N PRO A 5 2.13 17.61 -4.07
CA PRO A 5 2.20 16.25 -4.60
C PRO A 5 2.76 15.24 -3.59
N MET A 6 3.76 15.65 -2.81
CA MET A 6 4.39 14.81 -1.80
C MET A 6 3.48 14.54 -0.60
N GLN A 7 2.74 15.55 -0.12
CA GLN A 7 1.74 15.36 0.93
C GLN A 7 0.62 14.42 0.46
N LYS A 8 0.18 14.57 -0.79
CA LYS A 8 -0.83 13.69 -1.40
C LYS A 8 -0.34 12.25 -1.46
N TYR A 9 0.90 12.04 -1.89
CA TYR A 9 1.48 10.71 -1.97
C TYR A 9 1.63 10.07 -0.59
N ALA A 10 2.19 10.78 0.39
CA ALA A 10 2.36 10.28 1.75
C ALA A 10 1.02 9.93 2.43
N MET A 11 -0.01 10.76 2.25
CA MET A 11 -1.35 10.44 2.75
C MET A 11 -1.94 9.17 2.12
N ARG A 12 -1.68 8.91 0.82
CA ARG A 12 -2.12 7.65 0.18
C ARG A 12 -1.43 6.45 0.80
N LEU A 13 -0.15 6.55 1.12
CA LEU A 13 0.60 5.47 1.75
C LEU A 13 0.02 5.15 3.13
N LEU A 14 -0.30 6.17 3.93
CA LEU A 14 -0.96 5.99 5.24
C LEU A 14 -2.36 5.36 5.12
N ILE A 15 -3.11 5.67 4.07
CA ILE A 15 -4.43 5.07 3.83
C ILE A 15 -4.28 3.62 3.39
N ALA A 16 -3.36 3.34 2.46
CA ALA A 16 -3.10 2.00 1.97
C ALA A 16 -2.56 1.07 3.06
N SER A 17 -1.76 1.60 4.00
CA SER A 17 -1.28 0.87 5.17
C SER A 17 -2.31 0.69 6.28
N GLY A 18 -3.50 1.31 6.14
CA GLY A 18 -4.57 1.26 7.15
C GLY A 18 -4.34 2.15 8.37
N GLN A 19 -3.25 2.93 8.41
CA GLN A 19 -2.94 3.85 9.51
C GLN A 19 -3.88 5.06 9.55
N VAL A 20 -4.39 5.49 8.39
CA VAL A 20 -5.42 6.53 8.27
C VAL A 20 -6.63 5.96 7.56
N ARG A 21 -7.79 6.01 8.21
CA ARG A 21 -9.07 5.73 7.56
C ARG A 21 -9.73 7.02 7.12
N LEU A 22 -10.18 7.04 5.87
CA LEU A 22 -11.08 8.08 5.40
C LEU A 22 -12.52 7.68 5.73
N PRO A 23 -13.35 8.63 6.21
CA PRO A 23 -14.75 8.35 6.55
C PRO A 23 -15.58 7.99 5.30
N ASP A 24 -15.22 8.52 4.14
CA ASP A 24 -15.88 8.26 2.87
C ASP A 24 -14.97 8.56 1.67
N ARG A 25 -15.45 8.23 0.46
CA ARG A 25 -14.70 8.39 -0.80
C ARG A 25 -14.44 9.86 -1.17
N ASN A 26 -15.32 10.78 -0.75
CA ASN A 26 -15.22 12.21 -1.00
C ASN A 26 -14.29 12.91 -0.01
N ALA A 27 -14.00 12.32 1.15
CA ALA A 27 -13.06 12.86 2.13
C ALA A 27 -11.67 13.14 1.52
N TRP A 28 -11.27 12.37 0.51
CA TRP A 28 -10.04 12.63 -0.24
C TRP A 28 -10.05 13.97 -0.99
N SER A 29 -11.20 14.36 -1.53
CA SER A 29 -11.37 15.63 -2.24
C SER A 29 -11.44 16.84 -1.30
N GLN A 30 -11.86 16.62 -0.06
CA GLN A 30 -11.98 17.64 0.98
C GLN A 30 -10.67 17.83 1.77
N LEU A 31 -9.69 16.95 1.59
CA LEU A 31 -8.38 17.04 2.26
C LEU A 31 -7.60 18.28 1.79
N THR A 32 -7.55 19.28 2.65
CA THR A 32 -6.76 20.48 2.43
C THR A 32 -5.29 20.26 2.77
N SER A 33 -4.41 21.12 2.26
CA SER A 33 -2.97 21.09 2.58
C SER A 33 -2.69 21.18 4.09
N GLY A 34 -3.46 22.00 4.81
CA GLY A 34 -3.31 22.17 6.26
C GLY A 34 -3.66 20.90 7.02
N MET A 35 -4.82 20.30 6.70
CA MET A 35 -5.25 19.02 7.30
C MET A 35 -4.26 17.90 7.00
N ALA A 36 -3.74 17.86 5.78
CA ALA A 36 -2.69 16.93 5.40
C ALA A 36 -1.43 17.11 6.24
N ALA A 37 -0.94 18.35 6.34
CA ALA A 37 0.27 18.64 7.11
C ALA A 37 0.10 18.25 8.57
N GLU A 38 -1.07 18.51 9.16
CA GLU A 38 -1.38 18.15 10.52
C GLU A 38 -1.40 16.62 10.71
N GLN A 39 -2.07 15.89 9.81
CA GLN A 39 -2.09 14.43 9.84
C GLN A 39 -0.69 13.85 9.68
N LEU A 40 0.04 14.26 8.65
CA LEU A 40 1.39 13.79 8.37
C LEU A 40 2.35 14.09 9.53
N ARG A 41 2.19 15.22 10.23
CA ARG A 41 2.99 15.56 11.41
C ARG A 41 2.80 14.55 12.55
N ARG A 42 1.62 13.93 12.70
CA ARG A 42 1.36 12.86 13.69
C ARG A 42 2.19 11.60 13.40
N PHE A 43 2.65 11.43 12.15
CA PHE A 43 3.48 10.32 11.69
C PHE A 43 4.94 10.75 11.41
N GLY A 44 5.42 11.82 12.04
CA GLY A 44 6.80 12.30 11.86
C GLY A 44 7.05 13.08 10.56
N GLY A 45 5.99 13.41 9.83
CA GLY A 45 6.02 14.18 8.59
C GLY A 45 6.21 13.32 7.35
N VAL A 46 6.19 14.00 6.19
CA VAL A 46 6.30 13.36 4.87
C VAL A 46 7.57 12.51 4.76
N GLN A 47 8.71 13.02 5.23
CA GLN A 47 10.00 12.36 5.05
C GLN A 47 10.09 11.04 5.84
N ALA A 48 9.53 10.98 7.06
CA ALA A 48 9.50 9.77 7.87
C ALA A 48 8.67 8.68 7.18
N ILE A 49 7.45 9.02 6.77
CA ILE A 49 6.54 8.09 6.07
C ILE A 49 7.21 7.49 4.83
N LEU A 50 7.87 8.31 4.01
CA LEU A 50 8.53 7.82 2.79
C LEU A 50 9.72 6.91 3.09
N ARG A 51 10.46 7.17 4.18
CA ARG A 51 11.54 6.29 4.61
C ARG A 51 11.02 4.93 5.04
N ASP A 52 9.88 4.90 5.74
CA ASP A 52 9.33 3.67 6.30
C ASP A 52 8.60 2.82 5.25
N THR A 53 8.04 3.44 4.22
CA THR A 53 7.13 2.77 3.25
C THR A 53 7.65 2.67 1.82
N VAL A 54 8.58 3.55 1.40
CA VAL A 54 9.04 3.62 -0.01
C VAL A 54 10.50 3.20 -0.16
N LEU A 55 11.32 3.44 0.87
CA LEU A 55 12.66 2.85 0.85
C LEU A 55 12.52 1.35 1.09
N PRO A 56 13.18 0.50 0.29
CA PRO A 56 13.20 -0.93 0.55
C PRO A 56 13.75 -1.12 1.96
N GLN A 57 12.93 -1.66 2.86
CA GLN A 57 13.38 -2.10 4.18
C GLN A 57 14.56 -3.04 3.96
N ARG A 58 15.78 -2.53 4.16
CA ARG A 58 16.95 -3.38 4.23
C ARG A 58 16.86 -4.12 5.56
N SER A 59 16.43 -5.38 5.45
CA SER A 59 16.70 -6.54 6.31
C SER A 59 15.68 -6.91 7.42
N SER A 60 15.33 -8.20 7.39
CA SER A 60 15.04 -9.10 8.52
C SER A 60 13.64 -9.12 9.12
N SER A 61 12.75 -9.91 8.50
CA SER A 61 11.83 -10.78 9.23
C SER A 61 12.07 -12.21 8.72
N ALA A 62 13.04 -12.87 9.34
CA ALA A 62 12.97 -14.32 9.50
C ALA A 62 11.85 -14.58 10.53
N GLU A 63 10.93 -15.49 10.20
CA GLU A 63 9.68 -15.81 10.93
C GLU A 63 8.65 -14.65 10.94
N GLU A 64 7.39 -14.78 10.52
CA GLU A 64 6.52 -15.95 10.47
C GLU A 64 5.29 -15.65 9.59
N SER A 65 5.15 -16.37 8.47
CA SER A 65 3.87 -16.90 8.00
C SER A 65 4.21 -17.87 6.89
N ARG A 66 4.42 -19.12 7.30
CA ARG A 66 4.39 -20.28 6.41
C ARG A 66 3.03 -20.27 5.73
N LEU A 67 2.94 -19.62 4.57
CA LEU A 67 1.91 -19.97 3.61
C LEU A 67 2.07 -21.47 3.38
N PRO A 68 1.07 -22.32 3.65
CA PRO A 68 1.17 -23.71 3.27
C PRO A 68 1.43 -23.71 1.77
N ALA A 69 2.50 -24.37 1.36
CA ALA A 69 2.82 -24.61 -0.03
C ALA A 69 1.62 -25.34 -0.65
N SER A 70 0.69 -24.55 -1.20
CA SER A 70 -0.38 -25.07 -2.02
C SER A 70 0.32 -25.51 -3.28
N LYS A 71 0.49 -26.84 -3.37
CA LYS A 71 0.96 -27.57 -4.54
C LYS A 71 0.22 -27.04 -5.77
N SER A 72 0.84 -26.12 -6.49
CA SER A 72 0.40 -25.77 -7.84
C SER A 72 0.86 -26.89 -8.76
N ILE A 73 -0.10 -27.73 -9.10
CA ILE A 73 -0.05 -28.85 -10.03
C ILE A 73 0.65 -28.41 -11.32
N PRO A 74 1.60 -29.18 -11.90
CA PRO A 74 2.14 -28.84 -13.21
C PRO A 74 1.00 -28.91 -14.24
N PHE A 75 0.75 -27.77 -14.88
CA PHE A 75 -0.23 -27.64 -15.95
C PHE A 75 0.27 -28.41 -17.18
N SER A 76 -0.06 -29.70 -17.25
CA SER A 76 0.13 -30.51 -18.46
C SER A 76 -1.00 -30.16 -19.43
N LEU A 77 -0.68 -29.41 -20.47
CA LEU A 77 -1.59 -29.14 -21.58
C LEU A 77 -1.63 -30.38 -22.49
N GLU A 78 -2.39 -31.40 -22.12
CA GLU A 78 -2.70 -32.50 -23.03
C GLU A 78 -3.82 -32.04 -23.97
N LYS A 79 -3.46 -31.74 -25.23
CA LYS A 79 -4.42 -31.46 -26.30
C LYS A 79 -5.14 -32.77 -26.62
N SER A 80 -6.38 -32.90 -26.17
CA SER A 80 -7.29 -33.94 -26.67
C SER A 80 -7.82 -33.48 -28.04
N GLU A 81 -7.32 -34.15 -29.07
CA GLU A 81 -7.84 -34.15 -30.43
C GLU A 81 -9.25 -34.76 -30.39
N LEU A 82 -10.29 -33.94 -30.56
CA LEU A 82 -11.66 -34.41 -30.68
C LEU A 82 -12.03 -34.51 -32.15
N GLU A 83 -11.85 -35.72 -32.68
CA GLU A 83 -12.59 -36.25 -33.82
C GLU A 83 -14.10 -36.14 -33.57
N ARG A 84 -14.81 -35.43 -34.44
CA ARG A 84 -16.04 -35.89 -35.12
C ARG A 84 -16.53 -34.86 -36.13
#